data_AF-A0A150V7Y6-F1
#
_entry.id   AF-A0A150V7Y6-F1
#
_cell.length_a   1.000
_cell.length_b   1.000
_cell.length_c   1.000
_cell.angle_alpha   90.00
_cell.angle_beta   90.00
_cell.angle_gamma   90.00
#
_symmetry.space_group_name_H-M   'P 1'
#
loop_
_entity.id
_entity.type
_entity.pdbx_description
1 polymer ?
#
loop_
_entity_poly.entity_id
_entity_poly.type
_entity_poly.pdbx_seq_one_letter_code
_entity_poly.pdbx_strand_id
1 'polypeptide(L)' 'DDEPDEWDKRIFSTGCADENLKLNDCYFDKRDWRACKDEMEAFKQCWKRQGNEQRTSSKDA' A
#
# COMPACT_ATOMS: atom_id res chain seq x y z
N ASP A 1 2.28 -21.95 -10.18
CA ASP A 1 2.82 -20.71 -10.76
C ASP A 1 2.79 -19.73 -9.61
N ASP A 2 3.75 -19.89 -8.71
CA ASP A 2 3.73 -19.33 -7.35
C ASP A 2 4.67 -18.12 -7.23
N GLU A 3 5.01 -17.50 -8.36
CA GLU A 3 5.83 -16.30 -8.36
C GLU A 3 4.96 -15.07 -8.05
N PRO A 4 5.38 -14.22 -7.09
CA PRO A 4 4.72 -12.94 -6.88
C PRO A 4 4.81 -12.09 -8.14
N ASP A 5 3.72 -11.42 -8.52
CA ASP A 5 3.72 -10.58 -9.70
C ASP A 5 4.59 -9.32 -9.51
N GLU A 6 4.75 -8.53 -10.56
CA GLU A 6 5.58 -7.31 -10.51
C GLU A 6 5.05 -6.26 -9.51
N TRP A 7 3.76 -6.26 -9.22
CA TRP A 7 3.16 -5.38 -8.22
C TRP A 7 3.39 -5.91 -6.81
N ASP A 8 3.24 -7.22 -6.59
CA ASP A 8 3.54 -7.90 -5.32
C ASP A 8 5.01 -7.69 -4.93
N LYS A 9 5.94 -7.89 -5.86
CA LYS A 9 7.37 -7.62 -5.63
C LYS A 9 7.61 -6.17 -5.19
N ARG A 10 6.92 -5.20 -5.81
CA ARG A 10 7.04 -3.79 -5.45
C ARG A 10 6.50 -3.52 -4.05
N ILE A 11 5.34 -4.07 -3.69
CA ILE A 11 4.78 -3.82 -2.36
C ILE A 11 5.62 -4.51 -1.28
N PHE A 12 6.11 -5.74 -1.50
CA PHE A 12 7.01 -6.40 -0.55
C PHE A 12 8.29 -5.60 -0.32
N SER A 13 8.86 -5.00 -1.38
CA SER A 13 10.05 -4.15 -1.26
C SER A 13 9.83 -2.86 -0.46
N THR A 14 8.58 -2.50 -0.12
CA THR A 14 8.26 -1.29 0.67
C THR A 14 8.29 -1.55 2.18
N GLY A 15 8.24 -2.83 2.62
CA GLY A 15 8.06 -3.18 4.02
C GLY A 15 6.67 -2.86 4.60
N CYS A 16 5.67 -2.57 3.74
CA CYS A 16 4.30 -2.20 4.12
C CYS A 16 3.23 -3.12 3.48
N ALA A 17 3.60 -4.37 3.19
CA ALA A 17 2.72 -5.31 2.50
C ALA A 17 1.48 -5.68 3.35
N ASP A 18 1.64 -5.81 4.66
CA ASP A 18 0.54 -6.15 5.57
C ASP A 18 -0.51 -5.03 5.64
N GLU A 19 -0.09 -3.77 5.75
CA GLU A 19 -1.01 -2.63 5.74
C GLU A 19 -1.67 -2.45 4.37
N ASN A 20 -0.96 -2.72 3.28
CA ASN A 20 -1.53 -2.71 1.93
C ASN A 20 -2.59 -3.80 1.74
N LEU A 21 -2.32 -5.01 2.23
CA LEU A 21 -3.28 -6.12 2.19
C LEU A 21 -4.55 -5.75 2.95
N LYS A 22 -4.43 -5.24 4.18
CA LYS A 22 -5.59 -4.80 4.98
C LYS A 22 -6.41 -3.71 4.29
N LEU A 23 -5.74 -2.75 3.63
CA LEU A 23 -6.41 -1.71 2.86
C LEU A 23 -7.17 -2.28 1.66
N ASN A 24 -6.56 -3.22 0.93
CA ASN A 24 -7.19 -3.89 -0.20
C ASN A 24 -8.37 -4.76 0.23
N ASP A 25 -8.24 -5.49 1.34
CA ASP A 25 -9.33 -6.30 1.92
C ASP A 25 -10.51 -5.40 2.30
N CYS A 26 -10.25 -4.27 2.99
CA CYS A 26 -11.30 -3.32 3.31
C CYS A 26 -12.01 -2.77 2.07
N TYR A 27 -11.26 -2.42 1.01
CA TYR A 27 -11.87 -1.97 -0.24
C TYR A 27 -12.63 -3.08 -0.94
N PHE A 28 -12.15 -4.32 -0.92
CA PHE A 28 -12.84 -5.45 -1.53
C PHE A 28 -14.21 -5.69 -0.87
N ASP A 29 -14.26 -5.60 0.46
CA ASP A 29 -15.47 -5.78 1.26
C ASP A 29 -16.44 -4.60 1.09
N LYS A 30 -15.96 -3.36 1.22
CA LYS A 30 -16.82 -2.17 1.26
C LYS A 30 -17.08 -1.55 -0.11
N ARG A 31 -16.18 -1.79 -1.07
CA ARG A 31 -16.14 -1.14 -2.40
C ARG A 31 -16.10 0.39 -2.35
N ASP A 32 -15.71 0.97 -1.21
CA ASP A 32 -15.52 2.40 -1.02
C ASP A 32 -14.28 2.67 -0.15
N TRP A 33 -13.25 3.28 -0.75
CA TRP A 33 -12.01 3.63 -0.07
C TRP A 33 -12.21 4.67 1.04
N ARG A 34 -13.27 5.48 0.98
CA ARG A 34 -13.58 6.47 2.03
C ARG A 34 -13.98 5.79 3.33
N ALA A 35 -14.56 4.60 3.25
CA ALA A 35 -14.93 3.77 4.38
C ALA A 35 -13.72 2.99 4.96
N CYS A 36 -12.54 3.09 4.34
CA CYS A 36 -11.29 2.44 4.74
C CYS A 36 -10.25 3.44 5.24
N LYS A 37 -10.71 4.50 5.91
CA LYS A 37 -9.87 5.61 6.34
C LYS A 37 -8.78 5.16 7.32
N ASP A 38 -9.09 4.21 8.20
CA ASP A 38 -8.17 3.73 9.23
C ASP A 38 -7.07 2.87 8.61
N GLU A 39 -7.41 1.99 7.67
CA GLU A 39 -6.46 1.17 6.91
C GLU A 39 -5.56 2.06 6.03
N MET A 40 -6.14 3.09 5.42
CA MET A 40 -5.41 4.08 4.63
C MET A 40 -4.39 4.84 5.48
N GLU A 41 -4.76 5.24 6.70
CA GLU A 41 -3.89 5.93 7.63
C GLU A 41 -2.78 5.00 8.15
N ALA A 42 -3.10 3.74 8.47
CA ALA A 42 -2.11 2.74 8.84
C ALA A 42 -1.06 2.53 7.72
N PHE A 43 -1.51 2.41 6.47
CA PHE A 43 -0.62 2.29 5.32
C PHE A 43 0.28 3.51 5.17
N LYS A 44 -0.24 4.73 5.28
CA LYS A 44 0.56 5.98 5.23
C LYS A 44 1.59 6.05 6.34
N GLN A 45 1.23 5.64 7.56
CA GLN A 45 2.16 5.62 8.69
C GLN A 45 3.28 4.58 8.49
N CYS A 46 2.95 3.40 7.96
CA CYS A 46 4.00 2.46 7.54
C CYS A 46 4.90 3.08 6.46
N TRP A 47 4.30 3.66 5.43
CA TRP A 47 5.02 4.26 4.30
C TRP A 47 6.06 5.29 4.77
N LYS A 48 5.65 6.18 5.68
CA LYS A 48 6.53 7.18 6.27
C LYS A 48 7.64 6.55 7.12
N ARG A 49 7.31 5.57 7.97
CA ARG A 49 8.30 4.87 8.83
C ARG A 49 9.36 4.11 8.04
N GLN A 50 8.98 3.52 6.90
CA GLN A 50 9.88 2.81 6.00
C GLN A 50 10.65 3.73 5.05
N GLY A 51 10.47 5.06 5.14
CA GLY A 51 11.19 6.03 4.32
C GLY A 51 10.80 6.01 2.83
N ASN A 52 9.59 5.55 2.52
CA ASN A 52 9.16 5.33 1.15
C ASN A 52 8.73 6.61 0.41
N GLU A 53 8.80 7.79 1.04
CA GLU A 53 8.35 9.08 0.46
C GLU A 53 9.01 9.39 -0.89
N GLN A 54 10.27 8.96 -1.09
CA GLN A 54 11.01 9.12 -2.34
C GLN A 54 10.53 8.17 -3.46
N ARG A 55 9.79 7.11 -3.15
CA ARG A 55 9.27 6.16 -4.16
C ARG A 55 8.06 6.72 -4.91
N THR A 56 7.43 7.75 -4.35
CA THR A 56 6.28 8.46 -4.91
C THR A 56 6.65 9.84 -5.46
N SER A 57 7.94 10.18 -5.52
CA SER A 57 8.36 11.42 -6.18
C SER A 57 8.06 11.30 -7.68
N SER A 58 6.91 11.83 -8.10
CA SER A 58 6.68 12.16 -9.49
C SER A 58 7.78 13.13 -9.91
N LYS A 59 8.56 12.78 -10.94
CA LYS A 59 9.23 13.81 -11.74
C LYS A 59 8.12 14.76 -12.19
N ASP A 60 8.26 16.04 -11.90
CA ASP A 60 7.42 17.07 -12.54
C ASP A 60 7.40 16.77 -14.05
N ALA A 61 6.21 16.52 -14.58
CA ALA A 61 5.99 16.25 -16.00
C ALA A 61 6.02 17.54 -16.80
#